data_AF-A0A7Y6XS16-F1
#
_entry.id   AF-A0A7Y6XS16-F1
#
_cell.length_a   1.000
_cell.length_b   1.000
_cell.length_c   1.000
_cell.angle_alpha   90.00
_cell.angle_beta   90.00
_cell.angle_gamma   90.00
#
_symmetry.space_group_name_H-M   'P 1'
#
loop_
_entity.id
_entity.type
_entity.pdbx_description
1 polymer ?
#
loop_
_entity_poly.entity_id
_entity_poly.type
_entity_poly.pdbx_seq_one_letter_code
_entity_poly.pdbx_strand_id
1 'polypeptide(L)'
;AKGEISLMVMGGQFTHAVLKIAKPGDFRVQDDFGGTVHEYTPTSEEIAFAEKAVAACSPQPHYARVDIIRDNDDQLAVIEMEMIEPELWFRLKPEAAEVLAESIVLA
;
A
#
# COMPACT_ATOMS: atom_id res chain seq x y z
N ALA A 1 3.25 -17.50 -6.18
CA ALA A 1 4.06 -16.27 -6.20
C ALA A 1 3.96 -15.62 -4.83
N LYS A 2 4.97 -14.84 -4.40
CA LYS A 2 4.94 -14.14 -3.09
C LYS A 2 3.82 -13.07 -3.01
N GLY A 3 3.32 -12.61 -4.16
CA GLY A 3 2.25 -11.62 -4.26
C GLY A 3 2.78 -10.18 -4.26
N GLU A 4 1.86 -9.23 -4.29
CA GLU A 4 2.10 -7.79 -4.17
C GLU A 4 1.53 -7.30 -2.85
N ILE A 5 2.32 -6.57 -2.08
CA ILE A 5 1.90 -6.01 -0.79
C ILE A 5 1.52 -4.56 -1.04
N SER A 6 0.25 -4.22 -0.79
CA SER A 6 -0.25 -2.86 -0.86
C SER A 6 -0.31 -2.27 0.54
N LEU A 7 0.47 -1.22 0.81
CA LEU A 7 0.50 -0.52 2.09
C LEU A 7 -0.20 0.83 1.97
N MET A 8 -1.15 1.08 2.86
CA MET A 8 -1.87 2.34 2.95
C MET A 8 -1.15 3.25 3.94
N VAL A 9 -0.79 4.44 3.47
CA VAL A 9 -0.09 5.47 4.24
C VAL A 9 -0.95 6.73 4.27
N MET A 10 -1.28 7.22 5.47
CA MET A 10 -2.11 8.40 5.70
C MET A 10 -1.34 9.37 6.58
N GLY A 11 -1.27 10.65 6.19
CA GLY A 11 -0.45 11.65 6.87
C GLY A 11 1.03 11.30 6.95
N GLY A 12 1.53 10.44 6.04
CA GLY A 12 2.89 9.90 6.08
C GLY A 12 3.11 8.73 7.04
N GLN A 13 2.06 8.20 7.67
CA GLN A 13 2.13 7.05 8.57
C GLN A 13 1.37 5.85 8.01
N PHE A 14 1.94 4.66 8.16
CA PHE A 14 1.27 3.41 7.82
C PHE A 14 -0.01 3.20 8.67
N THR A 15 -1.07 2.69 8.04
CA THR A 15 -2.34 2.37 8.71
C THR A 15 -2.70 0.89 8.61
N HIS A 16 -2.71 0.33 7.40
CA HIS A 16 -3.03 -1.07 7.14
C HIS A 16 -2.45 -1.53 5.79
N ALA A 17 -2.47 -2.84 5.54
CA ALA A 17 -2.00 -3.42 4.29
C ALA A 17 -2.90 -4.56 3.82
N VAL A 18 -2.80 -4.85 2.52
CA VAL A 18 -3.36 -6.06 1.91
C VAL A 18 -2.31 -6.79 1.09
N LEU A 19 -2.47 -8.10 0.96
CA LEU A 19 -1.70 -8.92 0.04
C LEU A 19 -2.56 -9.27 -1.17
N LYS A 20 -2.10 -8.88 -2.35
CA LYS A 20 -2.73 -9.20 -3.63
C LYS A 20 -1.99 -10.37 -4.30
N ILE A 21 -2.70 -11.44 -4.64
CA ILE A 21 -2.11 -12.65 -5.22
C ILE A 21 -2.76 -12.93 -6.58
N ALA A 22 -1.94 -12.97 -7.62
CA ALA A 22 -2.36 -13.37 -8.96
C ALA A 22 -2.76 -14.86 -9.00
N LYS A 23 -3.67 -15.21 -9.89
CA LYS A 23 -4.00 -16.62 -10.17
C LYS A 23 -2.76 -17.39 -10.67
N PRO A 24 -2.73 -18.73 -10.53
CA PRO A 24 -1.62 -19.54 -11.03
C PRO A 24 -1.33 -19.30 -12.53
N GLY A 25 -0.06 -19.05 -12.86
CA GLY A 25 0.39 -18.82 -14.24
C GLY A 25 0.16 -17.40 -14.77
N ASP A 26 -0.29 -16.45 -13.94
CA ASP A 26 -0.44 -15.03 -14.29
C ASP A 26 0.37 -14.17 -13.30
N PHE A 27 0.57 -12.90 -13.64
CA PHE A 27 1.25 -11.92 -12.79
C PHE A 27 0.32 -10.77 -12.35
N ARG A 28 -0.82 -10.60 -13.02
CA ARG A 28 -1.79 -9.55 -12.71
C ARG A 28 -2.56 -9.90 -11.45
N VAL A 29 -2.50 -9.00 -10.47
CA VAL A 29 -3.08 -9.19 -9.14
C VAL A 29 -4.46 -8.54 -8.97
N GLN A 30 -4.94 -7.83 -10.00
CA GLN A 30 -6.27 -7.21 -10.01
C GLN A 30 -7.36 -8.30 -10.08
N ASP A 31 -8.46 -8.07 -9.38
CA ASP A 31 -9.62 -8.97 -9.31
C ASP A 31 -10.26 -9.21 -10.68
N ASP A 32 -10.30 -8.18 -11.54
CA ASP A 32 -10.72 -8.27 -12.95
C ASP A 32 -9.97 -9.36 -13.74
N PHE A 33 -8.73 -9.68 -13.35
CA PHE A 33 -7.91 -10.72 -13.98
C PHE A 33 -7.88 -12.04 -13.20
N GLY A 34 -8.67 -12.16 -12.13
CA GLY A 34 -8.73 -13.31 -11.24
C GLY A 34 -7.70 -13.27 -10.10
N GLY A 35 -7.17 -12.09 -9.79
CA GLY A 35 -6.39 -11.87 -8.57
C GLY A 35 -7.27 -11.95 -7.31
N THR A 36 -6.62 -12.16 -6.17
CA THR A 36 -7.29 -12.25 -4.85
C THR A 36 -6.64 -11.29 -3.87
N VAL A 37 -7.44 -10.75 -2.94
CA VAL A 37 -7.00 -9.82 -1.91
C VAL A 37 -7.15 -10.47 -0.54
N HIS A 38 -6.12 -10.36 0.29
CA HIS A 38 -6.06 -10.94 1.64
C HIS A 38 -5.61 -9.88 2.64
N GLU A 39 -6.09 -9.97 3.88
CA GLU A 39 -5.53 -9.19 4.98
C GLU A 39 -4.05 -9.53 5.17
N TYR A 40 -3.24 -8.52 5.49
CA TYR A 40 -1.80 -8.69 5.64
C TYR A 40 -1.25 -7.87 6.80
N THR A 41 -0.38 -8.49 7.60
CA THR A 41 0.40 -7.81 8.64
C THR A 41 1.83 -7.62 8.12
N PRO A 42 2.22 -6.40 7.70
CA PRO A 42 3.55 -6.16 7.17
C PRO A 42 4.61 -6.15 8.27
N THR A 43 5.84 -6.43 7.86
CA THR A 43 7.03 -6.30 8.71
C THR A 43 7.38 -4.82 8.93
N SER A 44 8.16 -4.53 9.96
CA SER A 44 8.67 -3.18 10.20
C SER A 44 9.55 -2.65 9.05
N GLU A 45 10.23 -3.55 8.31
CA GLU A 45 11.01 -3.18 7.12
C GLU A 45 10.10 -2.68 5.99
N GLU A 46 9.01 -3.39 5.71
CA GLU A 46 8.03 -3.04 4.68
C GLU A 46 7.30 -1.74 5.00
N ILE A 47 6.91 -1.55 6.27
CA ILE A 47 6.31 -0.31 6.76
C ILE A 47 7.26 0.87 6.54
N ALA A 48 8.49 0.76 7.04
CA ALA A 48 9.48 1.83 6.92
C ALA A 48 9.82 2.15 5.46
N PHE A 49 9.81 1.13 4.59
CA PHE A 49 10.04 1.30 3.16
C PHE A 49 8.91 2.08 2.49
N ALA A 50 7.64 1.75 2.79
CA ALA A 50 6.48 2.46 2.25
C ALA A 50 6.40 3.91 2.73
N GLU A 51 6.58 4.15 4.03
CA GLU A 51 6.61 5.51 4.59
C GLU A 51 7.74 6.35 3.98
N LYS A 52 8.92 5.75 3.78
CA LYS A 52 10.04 6.41 3.09
C LYS A 52 9.71 6.78 1.65
N ALA A 53 8.99 5.93 0.91
CA ALA A 53 8.55 6.23 -0.45
C ALA A 53 7.62 7.46 -0.48
N VAL A 54 6.67 7.53 0.45
CA VAL A 54 5.76 8.68 0.58
C VAL A 54 6.50 9.95 0.98
N ALA A 55 7.43 9.86 1.93
CA ALA A 55 8.23 11.00 2.39
C ALA A 55 9.17 11.57 1.31
N ALA A 56 9.43 10.82 0.23
CA ALA A 56 10.22 11.30 -0.90
C ALA A 56 9.45 12.27 -1.83
N CYS A 57 8.12 12.34 -1.70
CA CYS A 57 7.28 13.26 -2.46
C CYS A 57 7.31 14.69 -1.90
N SER A 58 7.24 15.70 -2.77
CA SER A 58 7.18 17.11 -2.40
C SER A 58 6.14 17.87 -3.25
N PRO A 59 5.02 18.34 -2.68
CA PRO A 59 4.62 18.16 -1.27
C PRO A 59 4.35 16.69 -0.94
N GLN A 60 4.53 16.33 0.34
CA GLN A 60 4.14 15.00 0.81
C GLN A 60 2.61 14.86 0.70
N PRO A 61 2.08 13.78 0.10
CA PRO A 61 0.64 13.62 -0.02
C PRO A 61 0.00 13.28 1.33
N HIS A 62 -1.27 13.68 1.52
CA HIS A 62 -2.05 13.31 2.70
C HIS A 62 -2.34 11.81 2.76
N TYR A 63 -2.33 11.13 1.61
CA TYR A 63 -2.44 9.69 1.55
C TYR A 63 -1.72 9.15 0.31
N ALA A 64 -1.29 7.91 0.40
CA ALA A 64 -0.84 7.13 -0.74
C ALA A 64 -1.10 5.65 -0.48
N ARG A 65 -1.35 4.88 -1.55
CA ARG A 65 -1.11 3.44 -1.54
C ARG A 65 0.26 3.19 -2.14
N VAL A 66 1.13 2.49 -1.42
CA VAL A 66 2.44 2.05 -1.91
C VAL A 66 2.38 0.55 -2.13
N ASP A 67 2.48 0.14 -3.38
CA ASP A 67 2.51 -1.26 -3.77
C ASP A 67 3.97 -1.70 -3.89
N ILE A 68 4.32 -2.77 -3.17
CA ILE A 68 5.69 -3.29 -3.10
C ILE A 68 5.75 -4.79 -3.36
N ILE A 69 6.92 -5.21 -3.85
CA ILE A 69 7.27 -6.61 -4.06
C ILE A 69 8.70 -6.88 -3.54
N ARG A 70 9.05 -8.16 -3.42
CA ARG A 70 10.46 -8.59 -3.36
C ARG A 70 10.94 -8.80 -4.80
N ASP A 71 12.01 -8.12 -5.19
CA ASP A 71 12.61 -8.25 -6.51
C ASP A 71 13.42 -9.56 -6.66
N ASN A 72 14.18 -9.67 -7.76
CA ASN A 72 14.96 -10.87 -8.06
C ASN A 72 16.13 -11.10 -7.09
N ASP A 73 16.55 -10.06 -6.37
CA ASP A 73 17.62 -10.09 -5.35
C ASP A 73 17.03 -10.09 -3.92
N ASP A 74 15.73 -10.38 -3.81
CA ASP A 74 14.94 -10.39 -2.56
C ASP A 74 14.94 -9.05 -1.81
N GLN A 75 15.18 -7.94 -2.52
CA GLN A 75 15.09 -6.58 -1.99
C GLN A 75 13.67 -6.03 -2.15
N LEU A 76 13.26 -5.15 -1.24
CA LEU A 76 12.00 -4.43 -1.40
C LEU A 76 12.09 -3.44 -2.56
N ALA A 77 11.10 -3.51 -3.45
CA ALA A 77 10.96 -2.61 -4.58
C ALA A 77 9.52 -2.08 -4.66
N VAL A 78 9.38 -0.79 -4.95
CA VAL A 78 8.09 -0.19 -5.29
C VAL A 78 7.72 -0.61 -6.70
N ILE A 79 6.53 -1.17 -6.88
CA ILE A 79 5.96 -1.43 -8.21
C ILE A 79 5.05 -0.29 -8.66
N GLU A 80 4.30 0.30 -7.72
CA GLU A 80 3.37 1.39 -7.97
C GLU A 80 3.18 2.24 -6.72
N MET A 81 2.85 3.52 -6.91
CA MET A 81 2.38 4.39 -5.84
C MET A 81 1.22 5.24 -6.36
N GLU A 82 0.03 5.05 -5.78
CA GLU A 82 -1.19 5.76 -6.17
C GLU A 82 -1.51 6.85 -5.13
N MET A 83 -1.59 8.11 -5.58
CA MET A 83 -1.76 9.31 -4.72
C MET A 83 -2.99 10.17 -5.07
N ILE A 84 -3.81 9.72 -6.03
CA ILE A 84 -4.93 10.52 -6.56
C ILE A 84 -6.26 9.79 -6.35
N GLU A 85 -6.39 8.55 -6.83
CA GLU A 85 -7.65 7.79 -6.74
C GLU A 85 -7.44 6.30 -6.40
N PRO A 86 -6.68 5.97 -5.33
CA PRO A 86 -6.49 4.58 -4.94
C PRO A 86 -7.73 3.99 -4.29
N GLU A 87 -7.88 2.68 -4.47
CA GLU A 87 -8.58 1.86 -3.48
C GLU A 87 -7.75 1.83 -2.18
N LEU A 88 -8.40 2.20 -1.07
CA LEU A 88 -7.74 2.37 0.24
C LEU A 88 -8.15 1.30 1.26
N TRP A 89 -9.05 0.38 0.94
CA TRP A 89 -9.55 -0.69 1.81
C TRP A 89 -9.95 -0.23 3.22
N PHE A 90 -10.59 0.94 3.38
CA PHE A 90 -11.11 1.40 4.67
C PHE A 90 -12.06 0.37 5.32
N ARG A 91 -12.70 -0.49 4.52
CA ARG A 91 -13.50 -1.62 5.04
C ARG A 91 -12.70 -2.59 5.95
N LEU A 92 -11.38 -2.67 5.79
CA LEU A 92 -10.49 -3.51 6.61
C LEU A 92 -9.92 -2.74 7.80
N LYS A 93 -9.88 -1.40 7.72
CA LYS A 93 -9.40 -0.51 8.77
C LYS A 93 -10.19 0.81 8.78
N PRO A 94 -11.42 0.81 9.34
CA PRO A 94 -12.27 2.00 9.30
C PRO A 94 -11.64 3.22 10.00
N GLU A 95 -10.83 2.99 11.05
CA GLU A 95 -10.17 4.07 11.80
C GLU A 95 -9.13 4.82 10.97
N ALA A 96 -8.63 4.25 9.86
CA ALA A 96 -7.71 4.95 8.96
C ALA A 96 -8.37 6.16 8.27
N ALA A 97 -9.70 6.18 8.16
CA ALA A 97 -10.43 7.34 7.63
C ALA A 97 -10.31 8.57 8.55
N GLU A 98 -10.24 8.36 9.86
CA GLU A 98 -10.05 9.42 10.85
C GLU A 98 -8.62 9.99 10.76
N VAL A 99 -7.61 9.12 10.66
CA VAL A 99 -6.21 9.53 10.46
C VAL A 99 -6.05 10.38 9.19
N LEU A 100 -6.70 9.97 8.09
CA LEU A 100 -6.73 10.76 6.87
C LEU A 100 -7.38 12.12 7.09
N ALA A 101 -8.56 12.17 7.70
CA ALA A 101 -9.27 13.42 7.97
C ALA A 101 -8.43 14.40 8.81
N GLU A 102 -7.76 13.92 9.84
CA GLU A 102 -6.84 14.70 10.67
C GLU A 102 -5.67 15.27 9.86
N SER A 103 -5.09 14.47 8.96
CA SER A 103 -3.97 14.91 8.12
C SER A 103 -4.32 16.05 7.16
N ILE A 104 -5.60 16.19 6.79
CA ILE A 104 -6.09 17.26 5.91
C ILE A 104 -6.35 18.54 6.71
N VAL A 105 -6.87 18.43 7.94
CA VAL A 105 -7.19 19.59 8.79
C VAL A 105 -5.93 20.33 9.24
N LEU A 106 -4.81 19.61 9.41
CA LEU A 106 -3.53 20.15 9.90
C LEU A 106 -2.63 20.74 8.80
N ALA A 107 -3.08 20.71 7.54
CA ALA A 107 -2.34 21.15 6.36
C ALA A 107 -2.61 22.62 6.02
#